data_AF-A0A2H5YDW4-F1
#
_entry.id   AF-A0A2H5YDW4-F1
#
_cell.length_a   1.000
_cell.length_b   1.000
_cell.length_c   1.000
_cell.angle_alpha   90.00
_cell.angle_beta   90.00
_cell.angle_gamma   90.00
#
_symmetry.space_group_name_H-M   'P 1'
#
loop_
_entity.id
_entity.type
_entity.pdbx_description
1 polymer ?
#
loop_
_entity_poly.entity_id
_entity_poly.type
_entity_poly.pdbx_seq_one_letter_code
_entity_poly.pdbx_strand_id
1 'polypeptide(L)' 'MPTIGVPAKFSLTSGRIRRPAPTLGQHTQEVLEEAGFTPEEITALRRCKAIM' A
#
# COMPACT_ATOMS: atom_id res chain seq x y z
N MET A 1 -2.54 16.59 -9.24
CA MET A 1 -2.36 16.34 -10.69
C MET A 1 -3.60 15.62 -11.19
N PRO A 2 -4.20 16.03 -12.33
CA PRO A 2 -5.31 15.30 -12.93
C PRO A 2 -4.82 13.96 -13.51
N THR A 3 -5.57 12.88 -13.26
CA THR A 3 -5.27 11.53 -13.74
C THR A 3 -6.40 11.08 -14.68
N ILE A 4 -6.05 10.40 -15.77
CA ILE A 4 -7.03 9.83 -16.71
C ILE A 4 -7.85 8.76 -15.98
N GLY A 5 -9.17 8.81 -16.14
CA GLY A 5 -10.10 7.86 -15.54
C GLY A 5 -10.00 6.44 -16.11
N VAL A 6 -10.76 5.50 -15.57
CA VAL A 6 -10.78 4.11 -16.06
C VAL A 6 -11.40 4.08 -17.47
N PRO A 7 -10.66 3.60 -18.51
CA PRO A 7 -11.10 3.72 -19.90
C PRO A 7 -12.27 2.79 -20.25
N ALA A 8 -12.35 1.61 -19.63
CA ALA A 8 -13.43 0.66 -19.83
C ALA A 8 -14.51 0.80 -18.75
N LYS A 9 -15.77 0.94 -19.16
CA LYS A 9 -16.92 0.95 -18.26
C LYS A 9 -17.55 -0.43 -18.22
N PHE A 10 -17.44 -1.10 -17.08
CA PHE A 10 -18.13 -2.36 -16.81
C PHE A 10 -19.49 -2.10 -16.17
N SER A 11 -20.53 -2.81 -16.63
CA SER A 11 -21.91 -2.64 -16.16
C SER A 11 -22.14 -3.13 -14.73
N LEU A 12 -21.43 -4.19 -14.32
CA LEU A 12 -21.57 -4.80 -12.99
C LEU A 12 -20.47 -4.36 -12.01
N THR A 13 -19.24 -4.20 -12.50
CA THR A 13 -18.05 -3.89 -11.67
C THR A 13 -17.34 -2.65 -12.18
N SER A 14 -18.01 -1.50 -12.14
CA SER A 14 -17.43 -0.24 -12.59
C SER A 14 -16.10 0.04 -11.88
N GLY A 15 -15.02 0.15 -12.65
CA GLY A 15 -13.71 0.50 -12.14
C GLY A 15 -13.70 1.92 -11.54
N ARG A 16 -13.04 2.09 -10.40
CA ARG A 16 -12.91 3.39 -9.72
C ARG A 16 -11.47 3.60 -9.27
N ILE A 17 -10.97 4.81 -9.44
CA ILE A 17 -9.72 5.26 -8.80
C ILE A 17 -10.06 5.52 -7.33
N ARG A 18 -9.63 4.63 -6.42
CA ARG A 18 -10.05 4.65 -5.02
C ARG A 18 -9.17 5.53 -4.13
N ARG A 19 -7.88 5.62 -4.44
CA ARG A 19 -6.86 6.26 -3.62
C ARG A 19 -5.79 6.86 -4.54
N PRO A 20 -5.10 7.94 -4.13
CA PRO A 20 -3.88 8.37 -4.81
C PRO A 20 -2.80 7.29 -4.73
N ALA A 21 -1.74 7.45 -5.53
CA ALA A 21 -0.56 6.59 -5.44
C ALA A 21 0.03 6.68 -4.01
N PRO A 22 0.41 5.54 -3.41
CA PRO A 22 1.00 5.54 -2.08
C PRO A 22 2.37 6.20 -2.09
N THR A 23 2.76 6.79 -0.96
CA THR A 23 4.15 7.22 -0.75
C THR A 23 5.04 6.02 -0.49
N LEU A 24 6.35 6.21 -0.70
CA LEU A 24 7.35 5.21 -0.37
C LEU A 24 7.24 4.85 1.12
N GLY A 25 7.01 3.57 1.41
CA GLY A 25 6.87 3.04 2.78
C GLY A 25 5.47 3.15 3.42
N GLN A 26 4.47 3.74 2.74
CA GLN A 26 3.18 4.08 3.37
C GLN A 26 2.44 2.89 4.01
N HIS A 27 2.50 1.71 3.40
CA HIS A 27 1.80 0.52 3.88
C HIS A 27 2.76 -0.59 4.36
N THR A 28 4.05 -0.28 4.54
CA THR A 28 5.04 -1.30 4.94
C THR A 28 4.69 -1.95 6.27
N GLN A 29 4.26 -1.17 7.25
CA GLN A 29 3.89 -1.69 8.56
C GLN A 29 2.61 -2.55 8.49
N GLU A 30 1.58 -2.07 7.78
CA GLU A 30 0.30 -2.79 7.61
C GLU A 30 0.52 -4.16 6.95
N VAL A 31 1.34 -4.23 5.90
CA VAL A 31 1.66 -5.50 5.22
C VAL A 31 2.49 -6.45 6.09
N LEU A 32 3.41 -5.94 6.91
CA LEU A 32 4.22 -6.78 7.81
C LEU A 32 3.38 -7.34 8.96
N GLU A 33 2.46 -6.55 9.50
CA GLU A 33 1.50 -7.01 10.51
C GLU A 33 0.57 -8.09 9.93
N GLU A 34 0.04 -7.88 8.71
CA GLU A 34 -0.77 -8.89 8.01
C GLU A 34 0.01 -10.18 7.69
N ALA A 35 1.31 -10.05 7.41
CA ALA A 35 2.20 -11.20 7.19
C ALA A 35 2.59 -11.94 8.48
N GLY A 36 2.20 -11.43 9.65
CA GLY A 36 2.41 -12.06 10.95
C GLY A 36 3.71 -11.68 11.66
N PHE A 37 4.39 -10.60 11.24
CA PHE A 37 5.54 -10.08 11.97
C PHE A 37 5.12 -9.44 13.29
N THR A 38 5.93 -9.64 14.33
CA THR A 38 5.68 -8.97 15.61
C THR A 38 6.18 -7.51 15.57
N PRO A 39 5.66 -6.63 16.45
CA PRO A 39 6.11 -5.24 16.54
C PRO A 39 7.62 -5.13 16.79
N GLU A 40 8.21 -6.08 17.51
CA GLU A 40 9.64 -6.12 17.80
C GLU A 40 10.47 -6.42 16.55
N GLU A 41 10.02 -7.35 15.70
CA GLU A 41 10.67 -7.70 14.44
C GLU A 41 10.59 -6.54 13.43
N ILE A 42 9.44 -5.88 13.32
CA ILE A 42 9.27 -4.70 12.46
C ILE A 42 10.21 -3.58 12.92
N THR A 43 10.36 -3.39 14.23
CA THR A 43 11.29 -2.40 14.79
C THR A 43 12.75 -2.77 14.47
N ALA A 44 13.11 -4.04 14.54
CA ALA A 44 14.45 -4.51 14.16
C ALA A 44 14.73 -4.30 12.66
N LEU A 45 13.75 -4.59 11.80
CA LEU A 45 13.85 -4.36 10.35
C LEU A 45 14.02 -2.87 10.02
N ARG A 46 13.30 -1.98 10.72
CA ARG A 46 13.48 -0.52 10.60
C ARG A 46 14.87 -0.09 11.06
N ARG A 47 15.37 -0.62 12.18
CA ARG A 47 16.71 -0.30 12.71
C ARG A 47 17.82 -0.72 11.75
N CYS A 48 17.68 -1.89 11.14
CA CYS A 48 18.64 -2.40 10.16
C CYS A 48 18.48 -1.77 8.76
N LYS A 49 17.55 -0.82 8.57
CA LYS A 49 17.22 -0.18 7.28
C LYS A 49 16.81 -1.19 6.18
N ALA A 50 16.30 -2.36 6.57
CA ALA A 50 15.72 -3.32 5.65
C ALA A 50 14.36 -2.84 5.12
N ILE A 51 13.67 -2.03 5.94
CA ILE A 51 12.42 -1.36 5.62
C ILE A 51 12.51 0.10 6.03
N MET A 52 11.69 0.95 5.40
CA MET A 52 11.62 2.39 5.66
C MET A 52 10.24 2.82 6.15
#